data_AF-A0A8D9B2N5-F1
#
_entry.id   AF-A0A8D9B2N5-F1
#
_cell.length_a   1.000
_cell.length_b   1.000
_cell.length_c   1.000
_cell.angle_alpha   90.00
_cell.angle_beta   90.00
_cell.angle_gamma   90.00
#
_symmetry.space_group_name_H-M   'P 1'
#
loop_
_entity.id
_entity.type
_entity.pdbx_description
1 polymer ?
#
loop_
_entity_poly.entity_id
_entity_poly.type
_entity_poly.pdbx_seq_one_letter_code
_entity_poly.pdbx_strand_id
1 'polypeptide(L)'
;MQGKLLRSLTTKSTKIHAPICLYIQRFYARNVTPKPVKSVKLNDNVYKIRNIGISAHIDAGKTTTTERMLFYSGLINHMGEVHDGNTVTDYMEQERNRGITIRSAAVCINWQDHVINIIDTPGHIDFTMEVEQALNVMDGAVIVLDGSAGVEAQTITVWRQADKFSIPRLVYVNKMDRPDADLDMCVKSIRDRFKVIPLVLQLPVKNNKGSMVGLIDLITMEQIIWTGNQGCDVQARKLTPEDETIYEKALCARGVLSEQLADCSESIADVIINEGNNQLIPAAQMKEALRQAILDMNHVPVVCGSSYKNIGVQKLMDAIVDILPSPCDRPALAMYQHFEDSLCARAFKVVHDKHKGAVTFFRIYSGSFKKGQKLYNIHLDQSEQISRLLLAEADDYKEVSELQCGNMAAVTGLKNTMCGDLVCSSEKAYKSARKSFAKASKASDEQLNELFNARTRIPDPVFFCSIEPPSQAWGNYI
;
A
#
# COMPACT_ATOMS: atom_id res chain seq x y z
N MET A 1 21.77 5.34 62.59
CA MET A 1 22.92 6.01 61.97
C MET A 1 23.57 5.00 61.04
N GLN A 2 23.11 4.77 59.80
CA GLN A 2 23.05 5.69 58.66
C GLN A 2 24.38 6.41 58.38
N GLY A 3 24.90 6.20 57.17
CA GLY A 3 25.99 6.97 56.56
C GLY A 3 27.31 6.20 56.55
N LYS A 4 28.05 6.07 55.46
CA LYS A 4 28.06 6.70 54.15
C LYS A 4 28.92 5.79 53.27
N LEU A 5 28.38 5.16 52.22
CA LEU A 5 29.17 4.78 51.04
C LEU A 5 28.30 4.41 49.81
N LEU A 6 27.19 5.13 49.61
CA LEU A 6 26.33 5.00 48.42
C LEU A 6 25.71 6.37 48.11
N ARG A 7 26.55 7.34 47.74
CA ARG A 7 26.16 8.65 47.20
C ARG A 7 27.29 9.25 46.37
N SER A 8 27.35 8.90 45.09
CA SER A 8 27.92 9.80 44.06
C SER A 8 27.55 9.35 42.65
N LEU A 9 26.26 9.14 42.35
CA LEU A 9 25.79 8.95 40.96
C LEU A 9 24.29 9.30 40.85
N THR A 10 23.86 10.42 41.44
CA THR A 10 22.56 11.04 41.16
C THR A 10 22.67 12.53 41.45
N THR A 11 22.74 13.35 40.41
CA THR A 11 22.11 14.68 40.26
C THR A 11 22.75 15.45 39.10
N LYS A 12 22.15 15.31 37.92
CA LYS A 12 21.86 16.43 37.01
C LYS A 12 20.76 15.98 36.06
N SER A 13 19.58 15.88 36.65
CA SER A 13 18.29 15.93 35.96
C SER A 13 18.26 17.22 35.14
N THR A 14 18.39 17.09 33.82
CA THR A 14 17.91 18.10 32.88
C THR A 14 16.62 17.55 32.30
N LYS A 15 15.52 18.15 32.74
CA LYS A 15 14.17 17.91 32.28
C LYS A 15 14.11 18.12 30.77
N ILE A 16 14.05 17.05 29.99
CA ILE A 16 13.45 17.08 28.66
C ILE A 16 11.96 16.77 28.88
N HIS A 17 11.22 17.76 29.38
CA HIS A 17 9.77 17.80 29.18
C HIS A 17 9.55 18.39 27.78
N ALA A 18 9.63 17.54 26.76
CA ALA A 18 9.08 17.89 25.45
C ALA A 18 7.55 17.83 25.56
N PRO A 19 6.80 18.84 25.09
CA PRO A 19 5.35 18.86 25.21
C PRO A 19 4.74 17.94 24.15
N ILE A 20 4.72 16.63 24.43
CA ILE A 20 4.08 15.61 23.57
C ILE A 20 2.55 15.76 23.59
N CYS A 21 1.99 16.53 24.52
CA CYS A 21 0.54 16.71 24.69
C CYS A 21 -0.07 17.84 23.82
N LEU A 22 0.74 18.65 23.10
CA LEU A 22 0.23 19.76 22.27
C LEU A 22 0.18 19.48 20.76
N TYR A 23 0.68 18.32 20.31
CA TYR A 23 0.76 17.99 18.88
C TYR A 23 -0.49 17.32 18.32
N ILE A 24 -1.33 16.71 19.17
CA ILE A 24 -2.50 15.93 18.73
C ILE A 24 -3.74 16.80 18.50
N GLN A 25 -3.85 17.98 19.13
CA GLN A 25 -5.03 18.85 19.00
C GLN A 25 -5.07 19.76 17.75
N ARG A 26 -4.01 19.79 16.92
CA ARG A 26 -3.90 20.79 15.83
C ARG A 26 -4.33 20.32 14.43
N PHE A 27 -4.72 19.07 14.24
CA PHE A 27 -4.79 18.50 12.89
C PHE A 27 -6.16 18.45 12.20
N TYR A 28 -7.30 18.57 12.89
CA TYR A 28 -8.61 18.33 12.25
C TYR A 28 -9.58 19.53 12.21
N ALA A 29 -9.14 20.73 12.57
CA ALA A 29 -9.92 21.96 12.37
C ALA A 29 -9.50 22.74 11.10
N ARG A 30 -8.78 22.12 10.17
CA ARG A 30 -8.33 22.79 8.93
C ARG A 30 -9.13 22.25 7.76
N ASN A 31 -9.76 23.16 7.01
CA ASN A 31 -10.19 22.92 5.63
C ASN A 31 -9.04 22.20 4.90
N VAL A 32 -9.25 20.94 4.53
CA VAL A 32 -8.26 20.11 3.83
C VAL A 32 -8.42 20.42 2.35
N THR A 33 -8.24 21.68 1.96
CA THR A 33 -8.08 21.99 0.54
C THR A 33 -6.71 21.44 0.13
N PRO A 34 -6.64 20.41 -0.74
CA PRO A 34 -5.36 19.89 -1.20
C PRO A 34 -4.61 21.04 -1.84
N LYS A 35 -3.41 21.34 -1.33
CA LYS A 35 -2.55 22.33 -1.96
C LYS A 35 -1.86 21.64 -3.14
N PRO A 36 -1.98 22.18 -4.36
CA PRO A 36 -1.34 21.57 -5.51
C PRO A 36 0.16 21.49 -5.28
N VAL A 37 0.72 20.30 -5.48
CA VAL A 37 2.14 20.02 -5.30
C VAL A 37 2.76 19.87 -6.69
N LYS A 38 3.76 20.71 -6.99
CA LYS A 38 4.41 20.71 -8.31
C LYS A 38 5.21 19.45 -8.63
N SER A 39 5.66 18.71 -7.62
CA SER A 39 6.36 17.44 -7.78
C SER A 39 6.44 16.69 -6.45
N VAL A 40 6.56 15.38 -6.51
CA VAL A 40 6.72 14.52 -5.34
C VAL A 40 8.03 14.86 -4.64
N LYS A 41 7.98 14.97 -3.31
CA LYS A 41 9.15 15.02 -2.45
C LYS A 41 9.56 13.60 -2.09
N LEU A 42 10.72 13.18 -2.58
CA LEU A 42 11.33 11.94 -2.15
C LEU A 42 11.72 12.01 -0.68
N ASN A 43 11.68 10.87 -0.01
CA ASN A 43 12.08 10.74 1.38
C ASN A 43 13.15 9.65 1.46
N ASP A 44 14.33 10.03 1.95
CA ASP A 44 15.46 9.11 2.10
C ASP A 44 15.28 8.17 3.30
N ASN A 45 14.31 8.45 4.17
CA ASN A 45 13.97 7.59 5.29
C ASN A 45 13.04 6.45 4.83
N VAL A 46 13.61 5.25 4.71
CA VAL A 46 12.90 4.02 4.30
C VAL A 46 11.67 3.73 5.18
N TYR A 47 11.71 4.05 6.48
CA TYR A 47 10.58 3.86 7.40
C TYR A 47 9.36 4.72 7.03
N LYS A 48 9.56 5.79 6.26
CA LYS A 48 8.51 6.68 5.78
C LYS A 48 8.01 6.35 4.38
N ILE A 49 8.41 5.20 3.83
CA ILE A 49 7.94 4.74 2.52
C ILE A 49 6.88 3.65 2.72
N ARG A 50 5.82 3.69 1.90
CA ARG A 50 4.80 2.64 1.78
C ARG A 50 4.71 2.23 0.31
N ASN A 51 5.02 0.97 0.02
CA ASN A 51 4.88 0.43 -1.33
C ASN A 51 3.64 -0.46 -1.34
N ILE A 52 2.57 0.01 -1.98
CA ILE A 52 1.27 -0.62 -1.90
C ILE A 52 0.75 -1.00 -3.28
N GLY A 53 0.02 -2.10 -3.34
CA GLY A 53 -0.89 -2.41 -4.44
C GLY A 53 -2.30 -2.07 -4.09
N ILE A 54 -3.07 -1.62 -5.07
CA ILE A 54 -4.53 -1.55 -4.94
C ILE A 54 -5.11 -2.60 -5.86
N SER A 55 -5.90 -3.51 -5.29
CA SER A 55 -6.52 -4.62 -6.03
C SER A 55 -7.97 -4.79 -5.60
N ALA A 56 -8.82 -5.22 -6.53
CA ALA A 56 -10.26 -5.27 -6.32
C ALA A 56 -10.93 -6.19 -7.34
N HIS A 57 -12.16 -6.61 -7.06
CA HIS A 57 -13.05 -7.12 -8.10
C HIS A 57 -13.36 -6.03 -9.13
N ILE A 58 -13.83 -6.45 -10.32
CA ILE A 58 -14.27 -5.55 -11.39
C ILE A 58 -15.35 -4.62 -10.81
N ASP A 59 -15.31 -3.35 -11.19
CA ASP A 59 -16.24 -2.31 -10.74
C ASP A 59 -16.28 -2.03 -9.24
N ALA A 60 -15.45 -2.62 -8.37
CA ALA A 60 -15.42 -2.30 -6.94
C ALA A 60 -14.93 -0.86 -6.63
N GLY A 61 -14.51 -0.11 -7.66
CA GLY A 61 -14.12 1.30 -7.55
C GLY A 61 -12.63 1.53 -7.25
N LYS A 62 -11.77 0.55 -7.60
CA LYS A 62 -10.31 0.63 -7.49
C LYS A 62 -9.74 1.90 -8.12
N THR A 63 -9.96 2.10 -9.41
CA THR A 63 -9.44 3.24 -10.17
C THR A 63 -9.96 4.56 -9.62
N THR A 64 -11.26 4.63 -9.29
CA THR A 64 -11.83 5.81 -8.61
C THR A 64 -11.13 6.09 -7.29
N THR A 65 -10.81 5.07 -6.50
CA THR A 65 -10.10 5.23 -5.22
C THR A 65 -8.69 5.78 -5.46
N THR A 66 -7.95 5.20 -6.40
CA THR A 66 -6.61 5.67 -6.78
C THR A 66 -6.63 7.12 -7.23
N GLU A 67 -7.56 7.49 -8.12
CA GLU A 67 -7.74 8.87 -8.61
C GLU A 67 -8.00 9.86 -7.46
N ARG A 68 -8.84 9.48 -6.49
CA ARG A 68 -9.08 10.32 -5.30
C ARG A 68 -7.82 10.45 -4.43
N MET A 69 -7.02 9.40 -4.29
CA MET A 69 -5.74 9.49 -3.57
C MET A 69 -4.77 10.46 -4.27
N LEU A 70 -4.70 10.44 -5.61
CA LEU A 70 -3.91 11.41 -6.38
C LEU A 70 -4.37 12.84 -6.12
N PHE A 71 -5.69 13.09 -6.16
CA PHE A 71 -6.26 14.41 -5.92
C PHE A 71 -5.99 14.92 -4.50
N TYR A 72 -6.25 14.09 -3.48
CA TYR A 72 -6.05 14.51 -2.08
C TYR A 72 -4.57 14.70 -1.73
N SER A 73 -3.66 13.98 -2.37
CA SER A 73 -2.23 14.23 -2.24
C SER A 73 -1.78 15.58 -2.85
N GLY A 74 -2.63 16.19 -3.67
CA GLY A 74 -2.35 17.43 -4.41
C GLY A 74 -1.53 17.21 -5.68
N LEU A 75 -1.34 15.96 -6.13
CA LEU A 75 -0.61 15.67 -7.37
C LEU A 75 -1.41 16.07 -8.61
N ILE A 76 -2.73 15.91 -8.57
CA ILE A 76 -3.65 16.33 -9.64
C ILE A 76 -4.61 17.41 -9.15
N ASN A 77 -4.94 18.36 -10.03
CA ASN A 77 -5.79 19.50 -9.69
C ASN A 77 -7.30 19.22 -9.85
N HIS A 78 -7.63 18.17 -10.60
CA HIS A 78 -9.00 17.80 -10.92
C HIS A 78 -9.16 16.30 -10.76
N MET A 79 -10.34 15.91 -10.29
CA MET A 79 -10.74 14.51 -10.14
C MET A 79 -11.26 13.98 -11.48
N GLY A 80 -10.64 12.93 -12.01
CA GLY A 80 -11.22 12.13 -13.09
C GLY A 80 -12.35 11.20 -12.61
N GLU A 81 -13.18 10.78 -13.55
CA GLU A 81 -14.18 9.72 -13.42
C GLU A 81 -13.97 8.68 -14.52
N VAL A 82 -14.09 7.40 -14.15
CA VAL A 82 -13.90 6.28 -15.09
C VAL A 82 -14.92 6.36 -16.23
N HIS A 83 -16.16 6.74 -15.93
CA HIS A 83 -17.23 6.87 -16.93
C HIS A 83 -16.95 7.97 -17.98
N ASP A 84 -16.18 8.99 -17.60
CA ASP A 84 -15.81 10.09 -18.48
C ASP A 84 -14.48 9.80 -19.23
N GLY A 85 -13.81 8.68 -18.92
CA GLY A 85 -12.55 8.27 -19.55
C GLY A 85 -11.40 9.25 -19.31
N ASN A 86 -11.47 10.06 -18.25
CA ASN A 86 -10.49 11.12 -17.94
C ASN A 86 -9.66 10.82 -16.68
N THR A 87 -9.72 9.58 -16.17
CA THR A 87 -8.83 9.12 -15.09
C THR A 87 -7.38 9.12 -15.55
N VAL A 88 -6.49 9.42 -14.61
CA VAL A 88 -5.05 9.51 -14.89
C VAL A 88 -4.41 8.14 -15.05
N THR A 89 -4.92 7.14 -14.33
CA THR A 89 -4.34 5.79 -14.32
C THR A 89 -4.78 4.92 -15.51
N ASP A 90 -5.94 5.18 -16.12
CA ASP A 90 -6.40 4.47 -17.32
C ASP A 90 -5.96 5.26 -18.59
N TYR A 91 -4.73 5.04 -19.02
CA TYR A 91 -4.12 5.77 -20.14
C TYR A 91 -4.47 5.20 -21.51
N MET A 92 -4.87 3.93 -21.60
CA MET A 92 -5.22 3.31 -22.88
C MET A 92 -6.64 3.65 -23.31
N GLU A 93 -6.83 3.87 -24.61
CA GLU A 93 -8.16 4.03 -25.20
C GLU A 93 -9.05 2.80 -24.94
N GLN A 94 -8.47 1.59 -24.93
CA GLN A 94 -9.21 0.37 -24.59
C GLN A 94 -9.65 0.32 -23.11
N GLU A 95 -8.85 0.85 -22.18
CA GLU A 95 -9.19 0.92 -20.76
C GLU A 95 -10.39 1.86 -20.55
N ARG A 96 -10.30 3.06 -21.14
CA ARG A 96 -11.35 4.08 -21.10
C ARG A 96 -12.66 3.59 -21.72
N ASN A 97 -12.59 2.97 -22.90
CA ASN A 97 -13.77 2.48 -23.62
C ASN A 97 -14.45 1.31 -22.90
N ARG A 98 -13.70 0.51 -22.14
CA ARG A 98 -14.23 -0.68 -21.43
C ARG A 98 -14.48 -0.43 -19.94
N GLY A 99 -14.02 0.69 -19.39
CA GLY A 99 -14.12 1.00 -17.95
C GLY A 99 -13.31 0.07 -17.05
N ILE A 100 -12.28 -0.60 -17.58
CA ILE A 100 -11.44 -1.56 -16.84
C ILE A 100 -9.97 -1.14 -16.89
N THR A 101 -9.22 -1.44 -15.83
CA THR A 101 -7.76 -1.32 -15.82
C THR A 101 -7.13 -2.56 -16.46
N ILE A 102 -6.39 -2.37 -17.55
CA ILE A 102 -5.75 -3.43 -18.35
C ILE A 102 -4.26 -3.50 -17.98
N ARG A 103 -3.59 -2.37 -17.87
CA ARG A 103 -2.18 -2.27 -17.46
C ARG A 103 -2.08 -1.63 -16.09
N SER A 104 -1.16 -2.13 -15.28
CA SER A 104 -0.86 -1.56 -13.98
C SER A 104 -0.35 -0.14 -14.13
N ALA A 105 -0.72 0.78 -13.22
CA ALA A 105 -0.12 2.13 -13.16
C ALA A 105 0.77 2.22 -11.93
N ALA A 106 1.98 2.73 -12.07
CA ALA A 106 2.90 2.95 -10.96
C ALA A 106 3.03 4.45 -10.71
N VAL A 107 2.49 4.93 -9.59
CA VAL A 107 2.43 6.37 -9.26
C VAL A 107 2.96 6.60 -7.86
N CYS A 108 3.73 7.66 -7.68
CA CYS A 108 4.22 8.09 -6.38
C CYS A 108 3.44 9.31 -5.88
N ILE A 109 3.03 9.30 -4.60
CA ILE A 109 2.36 10.43 -3.94
C ILE A 109 2.96 10.71 -2.57
N ASN A 110 2.72 11.92 -2.05
CA ASN A 110 3.04 12.28 -0.67
C ASN A 110 1.78 12.34 0.20
N TRP A 111 1.88 11.80 1.41
CA TRP A 111 0.83 11.90 2.42
C TRP A 111 1.44 11.94 3.81
N GLN A 112 1.09 12.93 4.64
CA GLN A 112 1.59 13.07 6.03
C GLN A 112 3.13 12.85 6.19
N ASP A 113 3.95 13.53 5.40
CA ASP A 113 5.43 13.38 5.35
C ASP A 113 5.95 11.98 4.94
N HIS A 114 5.06 11.10 4.47
CA HIS A 114 5.39 9.79 3.90
C HIS A 114 5.35 9.83 2.37
N VAL A 115 6.03 8.86 1.77
CA VAL A 115 5.99 8.57 0.34
C VAL A 115 5.19 7.30 0.16
N ILE A 116 4.10 7.37 -0.61
CA ILE A 116 3.30 6.20 -0.96
C ILE A 116 3.53 5.91 -2.45
N ASN A 117 4.15 4.78 -2.74
CA ASN A 117 4.28 4.23 -4.09
C ASN A 117 3.10 3.30 -4.32
N ILE A 118 2.22 3.68 -5.24
CA ILE A 118 0.99 2.96 -5.57
C ILE A 118 1.24 2.20 -6.87
N ILE A 119 0.96 0.90 -6.85
CA ILE A 119 0.77 0.11 -8.06
C ILE A 119 -0.72 -0.22 -8.18
N ASP A 120 -1.40 0.45 -9.10
CA ASP A 120 -2.79 0.16 -9.42
C ASP A 120 -2.83 -1.12 -10.25
N THR A 121 -3.38 -2.22 -9.72
CA THR A 121 -3.35 -3.52 -10.39
C THR A 121 -4.64 -3.80 -11.16
N PRO A 122 -4.59 -4.54 -12.29
CA PRO A 122 -5.81 -5.00 -12.95
C PRO A 122 -6.72 -5.82 -12.00
N GLY A 123 -8.03 -5.60 -12.05
CA GLY A 123 -9.02 -6.36 -11.26
C GLY A 123 -9.59 -7.60 -11.96
N HIS A 124 -9.23 -7.82 -13.23
CA HIS A 124 -9.74 -8.91 -14.06
C HIS A 124 -8.80 -10.12 -14.04
N ILE A 125 -9.36 -11.33 -14.03
CA ILE A 125 -8.59 -12.59 -13.93
C ILE A 125 -7.64 -12.81 -15.12
N ASP A 126 -8.01 -12.33 -16.30
CA ASP A 126 -7.19 -12.44 -17.52
C ASP A 126 -5.81 -11.76 -17.39
N PHE A 127 -5.65 -10.82 -16.46
CA PHE A 127 -4.39 -10.10 -16.22
C PHE A 127 -3.64 -10.64 -14.99
N THR A 128 -3.88 -11.89 -14.61
CA THR A 128 -3.25 -12.54 -13.44
C THR A 128 -1.73 -12.42 -13.43
N MET A 129 -1.06 -12.52 -14.58
CA MET A 129 0.41 -12.37 -14.65
C MET A 129 0.86 -10.99 -14.14
N GLU A 130 0.14 -9.92 -14.51
CA GLU A 130 0.48 -8.57 -14.10
C GLU A 130 0.19 -8.35 -12.62
N VAL A 131 -0.88 -8.93 -12.08
CA VAL A 131 -1.19 -8.93 -10.65
C VAL A 131 -0.09 -9.65 -9.85
N GLU A 132 0.36 -10.83 -10.29
CA GLU A 132 1.47 -11.54 -9.61
C GLU A 132 2.77 -10.72 -9.64
N GLN A 133 3.11 -10.10 -10.78
CA GLN A 133 4.32 -9.28 -10.90
C GLN A 133 4.27 -8.05 -9.99
N ALA A 134 3.10 -7.41 -9.91
CA ALA A 134 2.88 -6.25 -9.07
C ALA A 134 2.97 -6.63 -7.58
N LEU A 135 2.27 -7.69 -7.15
CA LEU A 135 2.28 -8.14 -5.74
C LEU A 135 3.69 -8.51 -5.25
N ASN A 136 4.53 -9.08 -6.11
CA ASN A 136 5.89 -9.49 -5.76
C ASN A 136 6.83 -8.32 -5.38
N VAL A 137 6.49 -7.08 -5.77
CA VAL A 137 7.31 -5.91 -5.47
C VAL A 137 6.73 -4.98 -4.40
N MET A 138 5.54 -5.28 -3.90
CA MET A 138 4.87 -4.49 -2.88
C MET A 138 5.27 -4.91 -1.47
N ASP A 139 5.14 -3.98 -0.53
CA ASP A 139 5.29 -4.26 0.89
C ASP A 139 3.92 -4.54 1.54
N GLY A 140 2.85 -3.89 1.05
CA GLY A 140 1.48 -4.10 1.50
C GLY A 140 0.46 -4.03 0.36
N ALA A 141 -0.78 -4.40 0.63
CA ALA A 141 -1.86 -4.30 -0.36
C ALA A 141 -3.15 -3.72 0.26
N VAL A 142 -3.88 -2.96 -0.54
CA VAL A 142 -5.23 -2.48 -0.26
C VAL A 142 -6.20 -3.29 -1.10
N ILE A 143 -7.05 -4.07 -0.43
CA ILE A 143 -8.09 -4.87 -1.08
C ILE A 143 -9.39 -4.07 -1.03
N VAL A 144 -9.87 -3.64 -2.19
CA VAL A 144 -11.12 -2.86 -2.30
C VAL A 144 -12.29 -3.80 -2.55
N LEU A 145 -13.34 -3.67 -1.73
CA LEU A 145 -14.59 -4.43 -1.84
C LEU A 145 -15.76 -3.50 -2.13
N ASP A 146 -16.76 -3.98 -2.89
CA ASP A 146 -18.06 -3.31 -2.96
C ASP A 146 -18.85 -3.62 -1.68
N GLY A 147 -19.26 -2.58 -0.94
CA GLY A 147 -20.04 -2.68 0.29
C GLY A 147 -21.38 -3.42 0.14
N SER A 148 -21.87 -3.59 -1.08
CA SER A 148 -23.12 -4.29 -1.38
C SER A 148 -22.92 -5.77 -1.67
N ALA A 149 -21.72 -6.16 -2.13
CA ALA A 149 -21.41 -7.53 -2.57
C ALA A 149 -20.51 -8.29 -1.58
N GLY A 150 -19.61 -7.58 -0.87
CA GLY A 150 -18.62 -8.20 0.01
C GLY A 150 -17.52 -8.91 -0.78
N VAL A 151 -17.12 -10.11 -0.34
CA VAL A 151 -16.05 -10.89 -0.99
C VAL A 151 -16.58 -11.69 -2.18
N GLU A 152 -16.05 -11.36 -3.36
CA GLU A 152 -16.38 -11.99 -4.64
C GLU A 152 -15.30 -13.01 -5.07
N ALA A 153 -15.61 -13.80 -6.12
CA ALA A 153 -14.74 -14.89 -6.56
C ALA A 153 -13.33 -14.43 -6.98
N GLN A 154 -13.24 -13.32 -7.71
CA GLN A 154 -11.96 -12.75 -8.15
C GLN A 154 -11.16 -12.21 -6.97
N THR A 155 -11.82 -11.63 -5.96
CA THR A 155 -11.17 -11.16 -4.73
C THR A 155 -10.48 -12.33 -4.01
N ILE A 156 -11.06 -13.53 -4.03
CA ILE A 156 -10.42 -14.74 -3.46
C ILE A 156 -9.14 -15.11 -4.22
N THR A 157 -9.13 -15.00 -5.54
CA THR A 157 -7.94 -15.27 -6.36
C THR A 157 -6.81 -14.29 -6.03
N VAL A 158 -7.12 -12.99 -5.99
CA VAL A 158 -6.15 -11.96 -5.58
C VAL A 158 -5.66 -12.18 -4.16
N TRP A 159 -6.56 -12.54 -3.24
CA TRP A 159 -6.21 -12.83 -1.85
C TRP A 159 -5.17 -13.95 -1.75
N ARG A 160 -5.37 -15.05 -2.48
CA ARG A 160 -4.43 -16.18 -2.53
C ARG A 160 -3.09 -15.81 -3.16
N GLN A 161 -3.10 -14.92 -4.17
CA GLN A 161 -1.85 -14.40 -4.74
C GLN A 161 -1.08 -13.55 -3.73
N ALA A 162 -1.78 -12.73 -2.95
CA ALA A 162 -1.16 -11.98 -1.86
C ALA A 162 -0.60 -12.89 -0.75
N ASP A 163 -1.30 -13.99 -0.42
CA ASP A 163 -0.81 -15.01 0.52
C ASP A 163 0.51 -15.64 0.05
N LYS A 164 0.64 -15.95 -1.25
CA LYS A 164 1.85 -16.53 -1.84
C LYS A 164 3.10 -15.65 -1.66
N PHE A 165 2.94 -14.33 -1.65
CA PHE A 165 4.01 -13.37 -1.43
C PHE A 165 4.05 -12.83 0.02
N SER A 166 3.28 -13.46 0.91
CA SER A 166 3.12 -13.08 2.32
C SER A 166 2.84 -11.59 2.49
N ILE A 167 1.95 -10.98 1.70
CA ILE A 167 1.71 -9.53 1.67
C ILE A 167 0.66 -9.13 2.73
N PRO A 168 1.01 -8.29 3.74
CA PRO A 168 0.06 -7.67 4.66
C PRO A 168 -1.00 -6.85 3.93
N ARG A 169 -2.25 -6.95 4.39
CA ARG A 169 -3.42 -6.41 3.68
C ARG A 169 -4.27 -5.52 4.56
N LEU A 170 -4.72 -4.42 3.97
CA LEU A 170 -5.77 -3.54 4.48
C LEU A 170 -6.99 -3.69 3.59
N VAL A 171 -8.19 -3.87 4.16
CA VAL A 171 -9.43 -3.93 3.39
C VAL A 171 -10.12 -2.57 3.42
N TYR A 172 -10.50 -2.09 2.23
CA TYR A 172 -11.33 -0.91 2.07
C TYR A 172 -12.70 -1.30 1.51
N VAL A 173 -13.73 -1.21 2.36
CA VAL A 173 -15.13 -1.41 1.95
C VAL A 173 -15.65 -0.12 1.33
N ASN A 174 -15.68 -0.10 0.00
CA ASN A 174 -16.04 1.05 -0.82
C ASN A 174 -17.54 1.02 -1.17
N LYS A 175 -18.02 2.08 -1.83
CA LYS A 175 -19.42 2.25 -2.26
C LYS A 175 -20.44 2.16 -1.13
N MET A 176 -20.06 2.57 0.08
CA MET A 176 -20.96 2.61 1.24
C MET A 176 -22.07 3.66 1.11
N ASP A 177 -22.09 4.43 0.02
CA ASP A 177 -23.18 5.32 -0.37
C ASP A 177 -24.37 4.60 -1.03
N ARG A 178 -24.19 3.34 -1.44
CA ARG A 178 -25.26 2.54 -2.03
C ARG A 178 -26.30 2.13 -0.97
N PRO A 179 -27.59 2.03 -1.34
CA PRO A 179 -28.65 1.70 -0.40
C PRO A 179 -28.52 0.27 0.17
N ASP A 180 -27.98 -0.64 -0.64
CA ASP A 180 -27.71 -2.04 -0.32
C ASP A 180 -26.36 -2.27 0.36
N ALA A 181 -25.59 -1.21 0.64
CA ALA A 181 -24.28 -1.34 1.28
C ALA A 181 -24.38 -1.63 2.79
N ASP A 182 -23.74 -2.72 3.20
CA ASP A 182 -23.75 -3.26 4.56
C ASP A 182 -22.34 -3.69 5.00
N LEU A 183 -21.79 -2.96 5.97
CA LEU A 183 -20.46 -3.22 6.50
C LEU A 183 -20.39 -4.57 7.24
N ASP A 184 -21.43 -4.91 8.01
CA ASP A 184 -21.44 -6.14 8.82
C ASP A 184 -21.49 -7.37 7.92
N MET A 185 -22.25 -7.30 6.82
CA MET A 185 -22.24 -8.31 5.77
C MET A 185 -20.85 -8.49 5.16
N CYS A 186 -20.17 -7.39 4.79
CA CYS A 186 -18.81 -7.45 4.26
C CYS A 186 -17.81 -8.04 5.27
N VAL A 187 -17.87 -7.63 6.53
CA VAL A 187 -17.02 -8.13 7.62
C VAL A 187 -17.23 -9.64 7.82
N LYS A 188 -18.49 -10.10 7.81
CA LYS A 188 -18.81 -11.52 7.86
C LYS A 188 -18.26 -12.27 6.64
N SER A 189 -18.42 -11.70 5.45
CA SER A 189 -17.90 -12.28 4.20
C SER A 189 -16.38 -12.43 4.22
N ILE A 190 -15.64 -11.43 4.71
CA ILE A 190 -14.19 -11.47 4.93
C ILE A 190 -13.82 -12.63 5.85
N ARG A 191 -14.47 -12.72 7.02
CA ARG A 191 -14.22 -13.79 7.99
C ARG A 191 -14.50 -15.17 7.40
N ASP A 192 -15.65 -15.34 6.74
CA ASP A 192 -16.12 -16.64 6.26
C ASP A 192 -15.33 -17.14 5.04
N ARG A 193 -14.93 -16.24 4.14
CA ARG A 193 -14.25 -16.58 2.87
C ARG A 193 -12.74 -16.67 3.03
N PHE A 194 -12.12 -15.73 3.75
CA PHE A 194 -10.67 -15.68 3.91
C PHE A 194 -10.18 -16.41 5.16
N LYS A 195 -11.07 -16.71 6.11
CA LYS A 195 -10.71 -17.36 7.39
C LYS A 195 -9.74 -16.54 8.23
N VAL A 196 -9.90 -15.21 8.17
CA VAL A 196 -9.11 -14.22 8.92
C VAL A 196 -9.99 -13.48 9.91
N ILE A 197 -9.36 -12.76 10.84
CA ILE A 197 -10.02 -11.94 11.85
C ILE A 197 -10.08 -10.49 11.32
N PRO A 198 -11.25 -10.01 10.84
CA PRO A 198 -11.39 -8.61 10.47
C PRO A 198 -11.38 -7.71 11.71
N LEU A 199 -10.52 -6.69 11.68
CA LEU A 199 -10.42 -5.64 12.68
C LEU A 199 -11.10 -4.38 12.16
N VAL A 200 -12.35 -4.14 12.54
CA VAL A 200 -13.12 -2.98 12.07
C VAL A 200 -12.59 -1.72 12.74
N LEU A 201 -12.08 -0.77 11.95
CA LEU A 201 -11.51 0.48 12.46
C LEU A 201 -12.52 1.64 12.43
N GLN A 202 -13.55 1.53 11.60
CA GLN A 202 -14.46 2.63 11.31
C GLN A 202 -15.90 2.15 11.15
N LEU A 203 -16.86 2.96 11.57
CA LEU A 203 -18.29 2.75 11.32
C LEU A 203 -18.85 3.82 10.40
N PRO A 204 -19.71 3.47 9.42
CA PRO A 204 -20.33 4.45 8.54
C PRO A 204 -21.40 5.27 9.29
N VAL A 205 -21.39 6.59 9.07
CA VAL A 205 -22.46 7.48 9.51
C VAL A 205 -23.37 7.75 8.32
N LYS A 206 -24.63 7.32 8.43
CA LYS A 206 -25.67 7.55 7.44
C LYS A 206 -26.62 8.64 7.96
N ASN A 207 -27.11 9.49 7.06
CA ASN A 207 -28.17 10.45 7.36
C ASN A 207 -29.55 9.75 7.43
N ASN A 208 -30.59 10.50 7.78
CA ASN A 208 -31.97 9.97 7.89
C ASN A 208 -32.53 9.38 6.58
N LYS A 209 -31.92 9.71 5.43
CA LYS A 209 -32.29 9.16 4.11
C LYS A 209 -31.47 7.91 3.74
N GLY A 210 -30.62 7.43 4.64
CA GLY A 210 -29.75 6.28 4.42
C GLY A 210 -28.46 6.59 3.64
N SER A 211 -28.24 7.84 3.22
CA SER A 211 -27.03 8.21 2.49
C SER A 211 -25.85 8.40 3.45
N MET A 212 -24.69 7.87 3.08
CA MET A 212 -23.46 8.07 3.85
C MET A 212 -23.05 9.55 3.85
N VAL A 213 -22.75 10.09 5.03
CA VAL A 213 -22.29 11.48 5.24
C VAL A 213 -20.98 11.56 6.03
N GLY A 214 -20.58 10.47 6.67
CA GLY A 214 -19.38 10.48 7.50
C GLY A 214 -18.96 9.10 8.00
N LEU A 215 -18.00 9.12 8.91
CA LEU A 215 -17.40 7.96 9.54
C LEU A 215 -17.23 8.22 11.04
N ILE A 216 -17.26 7.16 11.83
CA ILE A 216 -16.77 7.15 13.21
C ILE A 216 -15.46 6.41 13.22
N ASP A 217 -14.39 7.07 13.64
CA ASP A 217 -13.08 6.46 13.84
C ASP A 217 -13.03 5.83 15.23
N LEU A 218 -12.94 4.49 15.28
CA LEU A 218 -12.94 3.73 16.54
C LEU A 218 -11.60 3.83 17.27
N ILE A 219 -10.52 4.27 16.64
CA ILE A 219 -9.20 4.43 17.28
C ILE A 219 -9.16 5.73 18.07
N THR A 220 -9.64 6.82 17.47
CA THR A 220 -9.64 8.16 18.08
C THR A 220 -10.94 8.48 18.82
N MET A 221 -12.01 7.71 18.59
CA MET A 221 -13.37 7.97 19.07
C MET A 221 -13.89 9.34 18.60
N GLU A 222 -13.65 9.64 17.33
CA GLU A 222 -14.09 10.87 16.67
C GLU A 222 -15.12 10.57 15.58
N GLN A 223 -16.17 11.39 15.53
CA GLN A 223 -17.10 11.45 14.41
C GLN A 223 -16.58 12.43 13.38
N ILE A 224 -16.43 11.98 12.15
CA ILE A 224 -15.89 12.76 11.03
C ILE A 224 -16.98 12.87 9.98
N ILE A 225 -17.36 14.09 9.63
CA ILE A 225 -18.40 14.39 8.64
C ILE A 225 -17.75 15.12 7.48
N TRP A 226 -18.03 14.66 6.26
CA TRP A 226 -17.58 15.32 5.04
C TRP A 226 -18.70 16.24 4.56
N THR A 227 -18.37 17.51 4.41
CA THR A 227 -19.24 18.57 3.93
C THR A 227 -18.66 19.18 2.66
N GLY A 228 -19.47 19.94 1.92
CA GLY A 228 -19.02 20.65 0.72
C GLY A 228 -18.84 19.78 -0.52
N ASN A 229 -18.32 20.40 -1.59
CA ASN A 229 -18.05 19.74 -2.86
C ASN A 229 -16.64 19.12 -2.82
N GLN A 230 -16.45 17.98 -3.49
CA GLN A 230 -15.15 17.30 -3.63
C GLN A 230 -14.51 16.78 -2.33
N GLY A 231 -15.24 16.72 -1.21
CA GLY A 231 -14.78 16.06 0.03
C GLY A 231 -13.62 16.75 0.75
N CYS A 232 -13.39 18.05 0.49
CA CYS A 232 -12.32 18.83 1.10
C CYS A 232 -12.68 19.43 2.48
N ASP A 233 -13.97 19.70 2.72
CA ASP A 233 -14.44 20.31 3.97
C ASP A 233 -14.81 19.21 4.97
N VAL A 234 -13.82 18.80 5.76
CA VAL A 234 -13.95 17.74 6.75
C VAL A 234 -14.09 18.34 8.14
N GLN A 235 -15.15 17.96 8.86
CA GLN A 235 -15.38 18.35 10.25
C GLN A 235 -15.24 17.11 11.14
N ALA A 236 -14.27 17.12 12.04
CA ALA A 236 -14.13 16.09 13.06
C ALA A 236 -14.56 16.63 14.43
N ARG A 237 -15.38 15.86 15.14
CA ARG A 237 -15.81 16.13 16.50
C ARG A 237 -15.63 14.88 17.34
N LYS A 238 -15.07 15.03 18.55
CA LYS A 238 -14.95 13.93 19.50
C LYS A 238 -16.35 13.47 19.93
N LEU A 239 -16.59 12.16 19.92
CA LEU A 239 -17.84 11.61 20.42
C LEU A 239 -17.94 11.76 21.94
N THR A 240 -19.14 12.07 22.39
CA THR A 240 -19.45 12.26 23.81
C THR A 240 -20.67 11.43 24.19
N PRO A 241 -20.90 11.16 25.48
CA PRO A 241 -22.12 10.49 25.94
C PRO A 241 -23.42 11.20 25.52
N GLU A 242 -23.35 12.48 25.15
CA GLU A 242 -24.48 13.26 24.63
C GLU A 242 -24.96 12.80 23.23
N ASP A 243 -24.16 12.01 22.51
CA ASP A 243 -24.50 11.48 21.18
C ASP A 243 -25.32 10.16 21.26
N GLU A 244 -25.72 9.78 22.48
CA GLU A 244 -26.63 8.66 22.81
C GLU A 244 -26.32 7.37 22.02
N THR A 245 -27.23 6.98 21.12
CA THR A 245 -27.21 5.71 20.40
C THR A 245 -25.97 5.52 19.53
N ILE A 246 -25.39 6.61 19.01
CA ILE A 246 -24.19 6.55 18.17
C ILE A 246 -22.97 6.26 19.05
N TYR A 247 -22.92 6.89 20.22
CA TYR A 247 -21.85 6.70 21.19
C TYR A 247 -21.83 5.26 21.72
N GLU A 248 -22.99 4.71 22.09
CA GLU A 248 -23.10 3.32 22.57
C GLU A 248 -22.65 2.29 21.53
N LYS A 249 -23.07 2.47 20.26
CA LYS A 249 -22.64 1.62 19.15
C LYS A 249 -21.13 1.69 18.94
N ALA A 250 -20.56 2.90 18.95
CA ALA A 250 -19.12 3.09 18.79
C ALA A 250 -18.33 2.47 19.95
N LEU A 251 -18.80 2.60 21.19
CA LEU A 251 -18.18 1.96 22.35
C LEU A 251 -18.22 0.44 22.28
N CYS A 252 -19.35 -0.14 21.85
CA CYS A 252 -19.47 -1.58 21.66
C CYS A 252 -18.50 -2.09 20.59
N ALA A 253 -18.47 -1.44 19.42
CA ALA A 253 -17.56 -1.80 18.33
C ALA A 253 -16.09 -1.62 18.71
N ARG A 254 -15.75 -0.54 19.44
CA ARG A 254 -14.40 -0.34 19.98
C ARG A 254 -14.04 -1.41 21.01
N GLY A 255 -14.96 -1.83 21.87
CA GLY A 255 -14.75 -2.93 22.82
C GLY A 255 -14.35 -4.22 22.10
N VAL A 256 -15.09 -4.58 21.04
CA VAL A 256 -14.75 -5.75 20.20
C VAL A 256 -13.36 -5.60 19.57
N LEU A 257 -13.05 -4.41 19.01
CA LEU A 257 -11.72 -4.15 18.44
C LEU A 257 -10.61 -4.29 19.49
N SER A 258 -10.81 -3.72 20.69
CA SER A 258 -9.85 -3.81 21.79
C SER A 258 -9.62 -5.24 22.25
N GLU A 259 -10.67 -6.05 22.35
CA GLU A 259 -10.58 -7.47 22.71
C GLU A 259 -9.79 -8.25 21.66
N GLN A 260 -10.10 -8.06 20.37
CA GLN A 260 -9.35 -8.70 19.29
C GLN A 260 -7.87 -8.30 19.26
N LEU A 261 -7.57 -7.03 19.58
CA LEU A 261 -6.18 -6.55 19.66
C LEU A 261 -5.43 -7.05 20.90
N ALA A 262 -6.14 -7.41 21.97
CA ALA A 262 -5.54 -8.01 23.16
C ALA A 262 -4.96 -9.39 22.87
N ASP A 263 -5.56 -10.14 21.94
CA ASP A 263 -5.07 -11.46 21.53
C ASP A 263 -3.70 -11.40 20.85
N CYS A 264 -3.37 -10.29 20.19
CA CYS A 264 -2.10 -10.11 19.47
C CYS A 264 -1.08 -9.20 20.17
N SER A 265 -1.48 -8.44 21.20
CA SER A 265 -0.61 -7.45 21.86
C SER A 265 -0.67 -7.56 23.38
N GLU A 266 0.42 -8.04 23.98
CA GLU A 266 0.59 -8.10 25.44
C GLU A 266 0.37 -6.72 26.08
N SER A 267 0.85 -5.65 25.46
CA SER A 267 0.67 -4.28 25.95
C SER A 267 -0.81 -3.88 26.07
N ILE A 268 -1.68 -4.37 25.18
CA ILE A 268 -3.11 -4.09 25.24
C ILE A 268 -3.78 -5.00 26.27
N ALA A 269 -3.42 -6.28 26.28
CA ALA A 269 -3.92 -7.23 27.27
C ALA A 269 -3.66 -6.74 28.71
N ASP A 270 -2.46 -6.26 28.99
CA ASP A 270 -2.08 -5.71 30.29
C ASP A 270 -2.92 -4.50 30.70
N VAL A 271 -3.21 -3.58 29.79
CA VAL A 271 -4.08 -2.41 30.07
C VAL A 271 -5.49 -2.88 30.42
N ILE A 272 -6.04 -3.82 29.66
CA ILE A 272 -7.39 -4.35 29.89
C ILE A 272 -7.48 -5.06 31.25
N ILE A 273 -6.48 -5.88 31.60
CA ILE A 273 -6.45 -6.63 32.86
C ILE A 273 -6.27 -5.69 34.06
N ASN A 274 -5.36 -4.72 33.97
CA ASN A 274 -5.03 -3.84 35.10
C ASN A 274 -6.08 -2.76 35.34
N GLU A 275 -6.60 -2.14 34.28
CA GLU A 275 -7.60 -1.06 34.39
C GLU A 275 -9.04 -1.60 34.43
N GLY A 276 -9.25 -2.88 34.08
CA GLY A 276 -10.57 -3.50 34.01
C GLY A 276 -11.48 -2.87 32.95
N ASN A 277 -10.93 -2.07 32.04
CA ASN A 277 -11.69 -1.28 31.07
C ASN A 277 -11.05 -1.35 29.68
N ASN A 278 -11.73 -2.03 28.75
CA ASN A 278 -11.31 -2.19 27.36
C ASN A 278 -11.44 -0.90 26.51
N GLN A 279 -11.93 0.20 27.07
CA GLN A 279 -12.16 1.45 26.35
C GLN A 279 -11.02 2.48 26.50
N LEU A 280 -10.21 2.36 27.57
CA LEU A 280 -9.20 3.36 27.96
C LEU A 280 -7.84 3.23 27.25
N ILE A 281 -7.75 2.41 26.19
CA ILE A 281 -6.47 2.23 25.48
C ILE A 281 -6.15 3.47 24.63
N PRO A 282 -4.96 4.10 24.79
CA PRO A 282 -4.54 5.23 23.98
C PRO A 282 -4.46 4.89 22.48
N ALA A 283 -4.88 5.84 21.63
CA ALA A 283 -4.84 5.68 20.17
C ALA A 283 -3.45 5.28 19.63
N ALA A 284 -2.37 5.79 20.22
CA ALA A 284 -1.01 5.44 19.82
C ALA A 284 -0.68 3.96 20.08
N GLN A 285 -1.12 3.40 21.21
CA GLN A 285 -0.92 1.99 21.52
C GLN A 285 -1.76 1.09 20.61
N MET A 286 -3.01 1.49 20.32
CA MET A 286 -3.85 0.77 19.36
C MET A 286 -3.22 0.72 17.96
N LYS A 287 -2.65 1.83 17.48
CA LYS A 287 -1.98 1.87 16.17
C LYS A 287 -0.76 0.94 16.12
N GLU A 288 0.06 0.92 17.18
CA GLU A 288 1.19 0.01 17.24
C GLU A 288 0.74 -1.45 17.25
N ALA A 289 -0.29 -1.79 18.04
CA ALA A 289 -0.83 -3.14 18.06
C ALA A 289 -1.42 -3.56 16.70
N LEU A 290 -2.13 -2.65 16.00
CA LEU A 290 -2.63 -2.89 14.65
C LEU A 290 -1.49 -3.18 13.66
N ARG A 291 -0.38 -2.45 13.80
CA ARG A 291 0.80 -2.62 12.97
C ARG A 291 1.52 -3.96 13.25
N GLN A 292 1.49 -4.46 14.48
CA GLN A 292 1.96 -5.81 14.77
C GLN A 292 0.98 -6.88 14.25
N ALA A 293 -0.32 -6.66 14.45
CA ALA A 293 -1.37 -7.57 14.02
C ALA A 293 -1.34 -7.79 12.50
N ILE A 294 -1.16 -6.75 11.69
CA ILE A 294 -1.17 -6.90 10.23
C ILE A 294 0.00 -7.76 9.69
N LEU A 295 1.10 -7.85 10.44
CA LEU A 295 2.28 -8.64 10.06
C LEU A 295 2.07 -10.14 10.25
N ASP A 296 1.15 -10.54 11.13
CA ASP A 296 0.79 -11.96 11.33
C ASP A 296 -0.08 -12.52 10.19
N MET A 297 -0.69 -11.63 9.40
CA MET A 297 -1.61 -11.92 8.28
C MET A 297 -2.88 -12.70 8.63
N ASN A 298 -3.12 -13.00 9.91
CA ASN A 298 -4.36 -13.55 10.44
C ASN A 298 -5.35 -12.43 10.79
N HIS A 299 -4.84 -11.26 11.16
CA HIS A 299 -5.64 -10.07 11.42
C HIS A 299 -5.60 -9.10 10.24
N VAL A 300 -6.77 -8.60 9.87
CA VAL A 300 -6.93 -7.74 8.69
C VAL A 300 -7.71 -6.50 9.08
N PRO A 301 -7.08 -5.31 9.10
CA PRO A 301 -7.79 -4.08 9.36
C PRO A 301 -8.77 -3.75 8.23
N VAL A 302 -9.95 -3.28 8.63
CA VAL A 302 -11.06 -2.95 7.74
C VAL A 302 -11.43 -1.48 7.94
N VAL A 303 -11.31 -0.70 6.87
CA VAL A 303 -11.77 0.68 6.77
C VAL A 303 -12.91 0.76 5.75
N CYS A 304 -13.74 1.81 5.81
CA CYS A 304 -14.88 1.92 4.90
C CYS A 304 -15.07 3.36 4.39
N GLY A 305 -15.78 3.51 3.28
CA GLY A 305 -16.01 4.82 2.67
C GLY A 305 -16.77 4.75 1.35
N SER A 306 -16.83 5.90 0.69
CA SER A 306 -17.33 6.03 -0.68
C SER A 306 -16.39 6.92 -1.47
N SER A 307 -15.60 6.31 -2.35
CA SER A 307 -14.72 7.05 -3.26
C SER A 307 -15.49 7.90 -4.26
N TYR A 308 -16.67 7.43 -4.69
CA TYR A 308 -17.55 8.19 -5.59
C TYR A 308 -18.09 9.46 -4.92
N LYS A 309 -18.51 9.37 -3.66
CA LYS A 309 -19.00 10.52 -2.88
C LYS A 309 -17.91 11.31 -2.18
N ASN A 310 -16.64 10.96 -2.38
CA ASN A 310 -15.50 11.66 -1.79
C ASN A 310 -15.45 11.58 -0.24
N ILE A 311 -15.90 10.45 0.32
CA ILE A 311 -15.99 10.22 1.77
C ILE A 311 -15.04 9.09 2.18
N GLY A 312 -14.14 9.37 3.14
CA GLY A 312 -13.31 8.35 3.79
C GLY A 312 -11.99 8.01 3.11
N VAL A 313 -11.74 8.43 1.87
CA VAL A 313 -10.47 8.13 1.17
C VAL A 313 -9.26 8.73 1.90
N GLN A 314 -9.38 9.94 2.48
CA GLN A 314 -8.30 10.51 3.29
C GLN A 314 -7.97 9.62 4.50
N LYS A 315 -9.00 9.03 5.12
CA LYS A 315 -8.83 8.11 6.26
C LYS A 315 -8.26 6.76 5.84
N LEU A 316 -8.53 6.30 4.62
CA LEU A 316 -7.82 5.18 4.01
C LEU A 316 -6.33 5.50 3.85
N MET A 317 -5.98 6.70 3.37
CA MET A 317 -4.58 7.15 3.24
C MET A 317 -3.88 7.26 4.60
N ASP A 318 -4.59 7.74 5.62
CA ASP A 318 -4.09 7.76 7.00
C ASP A 318 -3.80 6.32 7.49
N ALA A 319 -4.73 5.39 7.28
CA ALA A 319 -4.56 3.99 7.67
C ALA A 319 -3.41 3.29 6.93
N ILE A 320 -3.19 3.61 5.64
CA ILE A 320 -2.03 3.12 4.87
C ILE A 320 -0.72 3.55 5.54
N VAL A 321 -0.61 4.81 5.94
CA VAL A 321 0.60 5.33 6.57
C VAL A 321 0.79 4.73 7.97
N ASP A 322 -0.27 4.70 8.75
CA ASP A 322 -0.24 4.28 10.16
C ASP A 322 -0.02 2.77 10.33
N ILE A 323 -0.58 1.94 9.44
CA ILE A 323 -0.72 0.49 9.69
C ILE A 323 0.08 -0.36 8.69
N LEU A 324 0.08 -0.03 7.39
CA LEU A 324 0.78 -0.88 6.41
C LEU A 324 2.30 -0.86 6.63
N PRO A 325 3.00 -1.96 6.28
CA PRO A 325 4.43 -2.09 6.51
C PRO A 325 5.25 -1.11 5.67
N SER A 326 6.39 -0.69 6.23
CA SER A 326 7.48 -0.12 5.48
C SER A 326 8.33 -1.24 4.83
N PRO A 327 9.24 -0.91 3.89
CA PRO A 327 10.16 -1.89 3.30
C PRO A 327 10.99 -2.65 4.35
N CYS A 328 11.26 -2.03 5.51
CA CYS A 328 12.03 -2.63 6.60
C CYS A 328 11.24 -3.69 7.40
N ASP A 329 9.90 -3.66 7.33
CA ASP A 329 9.03 -4.52 8.15
C ASP A 329 8.67 -5.83 7.45
N ARG A 330 9.39 -6.15 6.37
CA ARG A 330 9.11 -7.30 5.50
C ARG A 330 10.16 -8.39 5.69
N PRO A 331 9.88 -9.44 6.49
CA PRO A 331 10.83 -10.55 6.67
C PRO A 331 11.21 -11.24 5.35
N ALA A 332 10.27 -11.33 4.41
CA ALA A 332 10.49 -11.92 3.09
C ALA A 332 11.56 -11.18 2.25
N LEU A 333 11.88 -9.93 2.59
CA LEU A 333 12.89 -9.13 1.90
C LEU A 333 14.27 -9.20 2.54
N ALA A 334 14.45 -9.95 3.63
CA ALA A 334 15.72 -10.04 4.37
C ALA A 334 16.89 -10.50 3.49
N MET A 335 16.64 -11.35 2.48
CA MET A 335 17.70 -11.80 1.55
C MET A 335 18.39 -10.63 0.83
N TYR A 336 17.65 -9.56 0.53
CA TYR A 336 18.18 -8.42 -0.21
C TYR A 336 19.03 -7.50 0.68
N GLN A 337 18.91 -7.60 2.01
CA GLN A 337 19.73 -6.83 2.95
C GLN A 337 21.20 -7.28 2.91
N HIS A 338 21.49 -8.49 2.44
CA HIS A 338 22.86 -9.00 2.27
C HIS A 338 23.64 -8.34 1.13
N PHE A 339 23.01 -7.47 0.33
CA PHE A 339 23.71 -6.62 -0.62
C PHE A 339 24.29 -5.36 0.02
N GLU A 340 23.94 -5.06 1.28
CA GLU A 340 24.46 -3.92 2.05
C GLU A 340 24.24 -2.59 1.28
N ASP A 341 25.32 -1.91 0.90
CA ASP A 341 25.30 -0.66 0.14
C ASP A 341 25.26 -0.88 -1.39
N SER A 342 25.40 -2.12 -1.86
CA SER A 342 25.36 -2.44 -3.29
C SER A 342 23.93 -2.42 -3.80
N LEU A 343 23.72 -1.83 -4.98
CA LEU A 343 22.42 -1.84 -5.62
C LEU A 343 21.90 -3.29 -5.79
N CYS A 344 20.68 -3.53 -5.34
CA CYS A 344 19.89 -4.71 -5.65
C CYS A 344 18.45 -4.29 -5.92
N ALA A 345 17.94 -4.65 -7.10
CA ALA A 345 16.62 -4.25 -7.53
C ALA A 345 15.98 -5.28 -8.46
N ARG A 346 14.65 -5.32 -8.51
CA ARG A 346 13.91 -6.25 -9.36
C ARG A 346 13.05 -5.51 -10.36
N ALA A 347 13.16 -5.89 -11.62
CA ALA A 347 12.29 -5.40 -12.69
C ALA A 347 10.89 -5.98 -12.49
N PHE A 348 9.85 -5.16 -12.58
CA PHE A 348 8.47 -5.64 -12.42
C PHE A 348 7.53 -5.20 -13.53
N LYS A 349 7.94 -4.23 -14.35
CA LYS A 349 7.12 -3.74 -15.45
C LYS A 349 8.01 -3.19 -16.56
N VAL A 350 7.68 -3.48 -17.82
CA VAL A 350 8.32 -2.87 -19.00
C VAL A 350 7.22 -2.23 -19.83
N VAL A 351 7.39 -0.96 -20.16
CA VAL A 351 6.45 -0.18 -20.98
C VAL A 351 7.21 0.41 -22.15
N HIS A 352 6.62 0.35 -23.34
CA HIS A 352 7.14 1.08 -24.50
C HIS A 352 6.49 2.45 -24.59
N ASP A 353 7.28 3.47 -24.33
CA ASP A 353 6.92 4.88 -24.53
C ASP A 353 7.27 5.32 -25.96
N LYS A 354 6.40 6.11 -26.59
CA LYS A 354 6.56 6.55 -27.99
C LYS A 354 7.83 7.39 -28.21
N HIS A 355 8.28 8.12 -27.20
CA HIS A 355 9.41 9.04 -27.29
C HIS A 355 10.67 8.50 -26.60
N LYS A 356 10.50 7.77 -25.49
CA LYS A 356 11.60 7.30 -24.63
C LYS A 356 12.02 5.85 -24.89
N GLY A 357 11.26 5.11 -25.71
CA GLY A 357 11.52 3.71 -26.01
C GLY A 357 11.10 2.79 -24.86
N ALA A 358 11.86 1.71 -24.63
CA ALA A 358 11.59 0.80 -23.52
C ALA A 358 11.92 1.47 -22.18
N VAL A 359 10.91 1.58 -21.32
CA VAL A 359 10.99 2.05 -19.93
C VAL A 359 10.76 0.86 -19.02
N THR A 360 11.80 0.46 -18.28
CA THR A 360 11.74 -0.65 -17.31
C THR A 360 11.62 -0.09 -15.89
N PHE A 361 10.62 -0.57 -15.16
CA PHE A 361 10.38 -0.21 -13.77
C PHE A 361 11.02 -1.22 -12.82
N PHE A 362 11.66 -0.70 -11.79
CA PHE A 362 12.39 -1.44 -10.78
C PHE A 362 11.91 -1.11 -9.38
N ARG A 363 11.87 -2.15 -8.54
CA ARG A 363 11.79 -2.04 -7.09
C ARG A 363 13.21 -2.10 -6.51
N ILE A 364 13.62 -1.06 -5.77
CA ILE A 364 14.97 -1.01 -5.16
C ILE A 364 14.91 -1.59 -3.75
N TYR A 365 15.64 -2.68 -3.50
CA TYR A 365 15.68 -3.33 -2.19
C TYR A 365 16.90 -2.93 -1.35
N SER A 366 18.05 -2.69 -1.97
CA SER A 366 19.29 -2.30 -1.29
C SER A 366 20.14 -1.41 -2.21
N GLY A 367 21.01 -0.59 -1.61
CA GLY A 367 21.82 0.42 -2.30
C GLY A 367 21.00 1.53 -2.95
N SER A 368 21.58 2.19 -3.95
CA SER A 368 20.93 3.26 -4.70
C SER A 368 21.10 3.10 -6.22
N PHE A 369 20.10 3.57 -6.95
CA PHE A 369 20.14 3.72 -8.40
C PHE A 369 20.68 5.10 -8.75
N LYS A 370 21.69 5.17 -9.62
CA LYS A 370 22.28 6.43 -10.09
C LYS A 370 22.18 6.55 -11.60
N LYS A 371 21.96 7.77 -12.11
CA LYS A 371 21.94 8.04 -13.56
C LYS A 371 23.24 7.55 -14.23
N GLY A 372 23.10 6.83 -15.34
CA GLY A 372 24.24 6.31 -16.12
C GLY A 372 24.92 5.06 -15.56
N GLN A 373 24.43 4.52 -14.44
CA GLN A 373 24.99 3.33 -13.79
C GLN A 373 24.93 2.07 -14.66
N LYS A 374 25.97 1.24 -14.55
CA LYS A 374 26.01 -0.10 -15.12
C LYS A 374 25.32 -1.08 -14.16
N LEU A 375 24.40 -1.87 -14.69
CA LEU A 375 23.69 -2.92 -13.97
C LEU A 375 24.20 -4.28 -14.44
N TYR A 376 24.20 -5.24 -13.55
CA TYR A 376 24.42 -6.65 -13.85
C TYR A 376 23.11 -7.40 -13.65
N ASN A 377 22.59 -8.00 -14.71
CA ASN A 377 21.41 -8.86 -14.66
C ASN A 377 21.84 -10.27 -14.26
N ILE A 378 21.36 -10.72 -13.10
CA ILE A 378 21.79 -11.99 -12.49
C ILE A 378 21.35 -13.18 -13.34
N HIS A 379 20.17 -13.09 -13.95
CA HIS A 379 19.60 -14.18 -14.73
C HIS A 379 20.27 -14.31 -16.10
N LEU A 380 20.54 -13.17 -16.75
CA LEU A 380 21.14 -13.16 -18.09
C LEU A 380 22.67 -13.30 -18.07
N ASP A 381 23.31 -13.22 -16.89
CA ASP A 381 24.78 -13.16 -16.74
C ASP A 381 25.40 -12.08 -17.64
N GLN A 382 24.73 -10.93 -17.71
CA GLN A 382 25.06 -9.85 -18.62
C GLN A 382 24.95 -8.51 -17.94
N SER A 383 25.82 -7.58 -18.33
CA SER A 383 25.74 -6.20 -17.86
C SER A 383 25.13 -5.28 -18.91
N GLU A 384 24.23 -4.42 -18.48
CA GLU A 384 23.62 -3.38 -19.29
C GLU A 384 23.89 -2.01 -18.64
N GLN A 385 23.83 -0.95 -19.44
CA GLN A 385 24.01 0.41 -18.93
C GLN A 385 22.72 1.19 -19.05
N ILE A 386 22.34 1.88 -17.99
CA ILE A 386 21.16 2.73 -18.00
C ILE A 386 21.48 4.07 -18.66
N SER A 387 20.54 4.63 -19.40
CA SER A 387 20.70 5.96 -20.00
C SER A 387 20.13 7.07 -19.12
N ARG A 388 18.86 6.92 -18.70
CA ARG A 388 18.17 7.90 -17.83
C ARG A 388 17.48 7.18 -16.68
N LEU A 389 17.46 7.86 -15.53
CA LEU A 389 16.73 7.47 -14.34
C LEU A 389 15.55 8.43 -14.17
N LEU A 390 14.36 7.87 -14.01
CA LEU A 390 13.08 8.55 -14.04
C LEU A 390 12.27 8.19 -12.79
N LEU A 391 11.59 9.18 -12.22
CA LEU A 391 10.53 9.00 -11.24
C LEU A 391 9.18 9.12 -11.96
N ALA A 392 8.29 8.16 -11.74
CA ALA A 392 6.94 8.21 -12.30
C ALA A 392 6.02 9.07 -11.41
N GLU A 393 5.56 10.20 -11.95
CA GLU A 393 4.67 11.16 -11.29
C GLU A 393 3.38 11.26 -12.11
N ALA A 394 2.31 10.60 -11.66
CA ALA A 394 1.02 10.55 -12.36
C ALA A 394 1.15 10.07 -13.82
N ASP A 395 1.01 10.98 -14.79
CA ASP A 395 1.08 10.76 -16.23
C ASP A 395 2.43 11.20 -16.85
N ASP A 396 3.36 11.75 -16.08
CA ASP A 396 4.68 12.20 -16.55
C ASP A 396 5.84 11.49 -15.82
N TYR A 397 7.04 11.66 -16.38
CA TYR A 397 8.29 11.16 -15.81
C TYR A 397 9.27 12.29 -15.56
N LYS A 398 9.70 12.40 -14.30
CA LYS A 398 10.71 13.36 -13.89
C LYS A 398 12.10 12.71 -13.88
N GLU A 399 13.06 13.29 -14.61
CA GLU A 399 14.45 12.84 -14.51
C GLU A 399 15.04 13.15 -13.14
N VAL A 400 15.68 12.15 -12.54
CA VAL A 400 16.34 12.25 -11.22
C VAL A 400 17.77 11.72 -11.30
N SER A 401 18.66 12.23 -10.46
CA SER A 401 20.07 11.81 -10.44
C SER A 401 20.27 10.51 -9.68
N GLU A 402 19.51 10.31 -8.60
CA GLU A 402 19.65 9.17 -7.69
C GLU A 402 18.30 8.81 -7.04
N LEU A 403 18.08 7.51 -6.80
CA LEU A 403 16.96 6.98 -6.01
C LEU A 403 17.48 5.94 -5.01
N GLN A 404 17.11 6.11 -3.74
CA GLN A 404 17.54 5.25 -2.63
C GLN A 404 16.68 3.98 -2.51
N CYS A 405 17.16 3.02 -1.72
CA CYS A 405 16.43 1.80 -1.38
C CYS A 405 15.04 2.10 -0.81
N GLY A 406 14.11 1.17 -1.03
CA GLY A 406 12.72 1.33 -0.62
C GLY A 406 11.88 2.19 -1.57
N ASN A 407 12.45 2.81 -2.61
CA ASN A 407 11.71 3.49 -3.67
C ASN A 407 11.49 2.60 -4.91
N MET A 408 10.72 3.11 -5.87
CA MET A 408 10.57 2.54 -7.21
C MET A 408 11.21 3.48 -8.24
N ALA A 409 11.87 2.90 -9.25
CA ALA A 409 12.58 3.63 -10.28
C ALA A 409 12.09 3.23 -11.67
N ALA A 410 11.95 4.19 -12.58
CA ALA A 410 11.79 3.93 -14.01
C ALA A 410 13.11 4.22 -14.73
N VAL A 411 13.51 3.34 -15.64
CA VAL A 411 14.83 3.39 -16.27
C VAL A 411 14.70 3.16 -17.77
N THR A 412 15.53 3.86 -18.55
CA THR A 412 15.64 3.66 -20.00
C THR A 412 17.03 3.17 -20.38
N GLY A 413 17.17 2.59 -21.59
CA GLY A 413 18.44 2.15 -22.16
C GLY A 413 18.76 0.66 -22.01
N LEU A 414 17.92 -0.10 -21.30
CA LEU A 414 18.01 -1.55 -21.21
C LEU A 414 17.41 -2.19 -22.47
N LYS A 415 18.05 -3.26 -22.96
CA LYS A 415 17.65 -3.99 -24.17
C LYS A 415 17.09 -5.38 -23.85
N ASN A 416 17.74 -6.08 -22.92
CA ASN A 416 17.48 -7.49 -22.66
C ASN A 416 16.74 -7.74 -21.35
N THR A 417 16.84 -6.84 -20.37
CA THR A 417 16.17 -7.01 -19.06
C THR A 417 14.65 -7.08 -19.20
N MET A 418 14.05 -8.13 -18.63
CA MET A 418 12.61 -8.40 -18.66
C MET A 418 11.96 -8.29 -17.27
N CYS A 419 10.62 -8.28 -17.23
CA CYS A 419 9.87 -8.35 -15.97
C CYS A 419 10.27 -9.61 -15.16
N GLY A 420 10.47 -9.42 -13.86
CA GLY A 420 10.87 -10.46 -12.92
C GLY A 420 12.39 -10.56 -12.71
N ASP A 421 13.21 -10.02 -13.61
CA ASP A 421 14.67 -10.12 -13.52
C ASP A 421 15.21 -9.35 -12.30
N LEU A 422 16.17 -9.96 -11.60
CA LEU A 422 16.92 -9.34 -10.51
C LEU A 422 18.23 -8.74 -11.05
N VAL A 423 18.46 -7.47 -10.76
CA VAL A 423 19.65 -6.72 -11.16
C VAL A 423 20.42 -6.23 -9.95
N CYS A 424 21.74 -6.15 -10.08
CA CYS A 424 22.61 -5.60 -9.05
C CYS A 424 23.73 -4.72 -9.62
N SER A 425 24.55 -4.13 -8.74
CA SER A 425 25.66 -3.26 -9.14
C SER A 425 26.77 -3.99 -9.92
N SER A 426 27.03 -5.27 -9.61
CA SER A 426 28.07 -6.08 -10.26
C SER A 426 27.96 -7.55 -9.92
N GLU A 427 28.57 -8.41 -10.74
CA GLU A 427 28.71 -9.85 -10.47
C GLU A 427 29.38 -10.13 -9.11
N LYS A 428 30.37 -9.32 -8.72
CA LYS A 428 31.04 -9.45 -7.41
C LYS A 428 30.08 -9.21 -6.24
N ALA A 429 29.21 -8.20 -6.35
CA ALA A 429 28.21 -7.91 -5.34
C ALA A 429 27.22 -9.07 -5.19
N TYR A 430 26.76 -9.64 -6.32
CA TYR A 430 25.90 -10.83 -6.31
C TYR A 430 26.58 -12.02 -5.60
N LYS A 431 27.82 -12.36 -5.98
CA LYS A 431 28.55 -13.48 -5.35
C LYS A 431 28.78 -13.27 -3.85
N SER A 432 29.05 -12.04 -3.43
CA SER A 432 29.23 -11.68 -2.02
C SER A 432 27.93 -11.86 -1.24
N ALA A 433 26.83 -11.26 -1.73
CA ALA A 433 25.51 -11.33 -1.11
C ALA A 433 25.02 -12.78 -1.00
N ARG A 434 25.17 -13.57 -2.08
CA ARG A 434 24.84 -15.00 -2.09
C ARG A 434 25.60 -15.77 -1.02
N LYS A 435 26.92 -15.56 -0.88
CA LYS A 435 27.74 -16.23 0.13
C LYS A 435 27.37 -15.80 1.56
N SER A 436 27.05 -14.52 1.76
CA SER A 436 26.60 -13.98 3.05
C SER A 436 25.27 -14.60 3.47
N PHE A 437 24.28 -14.62 2.57
CA PHE A 437 22.97 -15.20 2.83
C PHE A 437 23.04 -16.72 3.02
N ALA A 438 23.85 -17.45 2.24
CA ALA A 438 24.06 -18.89 2.40
C ALA A 438 24.54 -19.27 3.80
N LYS A 439 25.47 -18.48 4.37
CA LYS A 439 25.97 -18.68 5.73
C LYS A 439 24.91 -18.43 6.80
N ALA A 440 24.06 -17.41 6.60
CA ALA A 440 23.01 -17.05 7.54
C ALA A 440 21.83 -18.03 7.53
N SER A 441 21.39 -18.45 6.35
CA SER A 441 20.19 -19.28 6.15
C SER A 441 20.45 -20.79 6.17
N LYS A 442 21.71 -21.22 6.02
CA LYS A 442 22.09 -22.64 5.79
C LYS A 442 21.38 -23.26 4.57
N ALA A 443 20.95 -22.44 3.61
CA ALA A 443 20.29 -22.90 2.40
C ALA A 443 21.25 -23.66 1.47
N SER A 444 20.73 -24.64 0.74
CA SER A 444 21.48 -25.34 -0.31
C SER A 444 21.71 -24.45 -1.52
N ASP A 445 22.68 -24.79 -2.38
CA ASP A 445 22.92 -24.04 -3.61
C ASP A 445 21.72 -24.04 -4.57
N GLU A 446 20.91 -25.09 -4.55
CA GLU A 446 19.69 -25.20 -5.35
C GLU A 446 18.61 -24.23 -4.85
N GLN A 447 18.41 -24.15 -3.53
CA GLN A 447 17.50 -23.17 -2.90
C GLN A 447 17.95 -21.72 -3.15
N LEU A 448 19.26 -21.46 -3.10
CA LEU A 448 19.81 -20.14 -3.40
C LEU A 448 19.58 -19.76 -4.87
N ASN A 449 19.81 -20.68 -5.80
CA ASN A 449 19.54 -20.44 -7.21
C ASN A 449 18.04 -20.17 -7.43
N GLU A 450 17.15 -20.95 -6.79
CA GLU A 450 15.71 -20.72 -6.88
C GLU A 450 15.32 -19.34 -6.35
N LEU A 451 15.85 -18.91 -5.19
CA LEU A 451 15.53 -17.60 -4.60
C LEU A 451 16.04 -16.40 -5.42
N PHE A 452 17.30 -16.46 -5.86
CA PHE A 452 17.92 -15.34 -6.60
C PHE A 452 17.51 -15.31 -8.07
N ASN A 453 17.22 -16.46 -8.69
CA ASN A 453 16.76 -16.57 -10.07
C ASN A 453 15.23 -16.75 -10.18
N ALA A 454 14.49 -16.73 -9.08
CA ALA A 454 13.03 -16.80 -9.10
C ALA A 454 12.49 -15.68 -9.97
N ARG A 455 12.01 -16.02 -11.17
CA ARG A 455 11.09 -15.18 -11.90
C ARG A 455 9.70 -15.34 -11.31
N THR A 456 8.88 -14.32 -11.46
CA THR A 456 7.45 -14.46 -11.22
C THR A 456 6.94 -15.60 -12.10
N ARG A 457 6.33 -16.63 -11.50
CA ARG A 457 5.82 -17.79 -12.24
C ARG A 457 4.73 -17.30 -13.19
N ILE A 458 4.97 -17.41 -14.48
CA ILE A 458 3.97 -17.06 -15.49
C ILE A 458 2.92 -18.16 -15.49
N PRO A 459 1.62 -17.85 -15.29
CA PRO A 459 0.55 -18.84 -15.40
C PRO A 459 0.46 -19.39 -16.82
N ASP A 460 0.11 -20.66 -16.96
CA ASP A 460 -0.13 -21.26 -18.26
C ASP A 460 -1.35 -20.61 -18.95
N PRO A 461 -1.33 -20.46 -20.29
CA PRO A 461 -2.46 -19.95 -21.03
C PRO A 461 -3.66 -20.90 -20.89
N VAL A 462 -4.82 -20.35 -20.53
CA VAL A 462 -6.05 -21.13 -20.31
C VAL A 462 -6.89 -21.32 -21.57
N PHE A 463 -6.58 -20.60 -22.64
CA PHE A 463 -7.21 -20.77 -23.95
C PHE A 463 -6.19 -20.57 -25.07
N PHE A 464 -6.47 -21.20 -26.21
CA PHE A 464 -5.69 -21.06 -27.44
C PHE A 464 -6.61 -20.55 -28.55
N CYS A 465 -6.11 -19.65 -29.38
CA CYS A 465 -6.82 -19.22 -30.59
C CYS A 465 -5.83 -19.20 -31.76
N SER A 466 -6.35 -19.47 -32.96
CA SER A 466 -5.60 -19.27 -34.20
C SER A 466 -5.91 -17.86 -34.71
N ILE A 467 -4.88 -17.10 -35.03
CA ILE A 467 -5.00 -15.79 -35.67
C ILE A 467 -4.41 -15.93 -37.06
N GLU A 468 -5.27 -15.88 -38.09
CA GLU A 468 -4.82 -15.86 -39.48
C GLU A 468 -4.66 -14.40 -39.92
N PRO A 469 -3.51 -14.02 -40.51
CA PRO A 469 -3.35 -12.68 -41.03
C PRO A 469 -4.38 -12.46 -42.16
N PRO A 470 -4.98 -11.26 -42.25
CA PRO A 470 -6.00 -10.98 -43.27
C PRO A 470 -5.45 -11.04 -44.71
N SER A 471 -4.12 -11.08 -44.88
CA SER A 471 -3.47 -11.34 -46.17
C SER A 471 -2.05 -11.89 -45.97
N GLN A 472 -1.50 -12.54 -47.00
CA GLN A 472 -0.09 -12.98 -47.00
C GLN A 472 0.90 -11.81 -46.85
N ALA A 473 0.54 -10.62 -47.37
CA ALA A 473 1.37 -9.42 -47.22
C ALA A 473 1.52 -9.00 -45.75
N TRP A 474 0.48 -9.20 -44.93
CA TRP A 474 0.52 -8.98 -43.49
C TRP A 474 1.38 -10.00 -42.75
N GLY A 475 1.48 -11.23 -43.25
CA GLY A 475 2.31 -12.29 -42.66
C GLY A 475 3.81 -11.99 -42.67
N ASN A 476 4.28 -11.04 -43.48
CA ASN A 476 5.68 -10.61 -43.52
C ASN A 476 6.01 -9.50 -42.48
N TYR A 477 5.00 -8.94 -41.81
CA TYR A 477 5.15 -7.87 -40.81
C TYR A 477 4.94 -8.33 -39.36
N ILE A 478 4.45 -9.55 -39.17
CA ILE A 478 4.35 -10.27 -37.89
C ILE A 478 5.60 -11.14 -37.77
#